data_AF-A0A372ISY9-F1
#
_entry.id   AF-A0A372ISY9-F1
#
_cell.length_a   1.000
_cell.length_b   1.000
_cell.length_c   1.000
_cell.angle_alpha   90.00
_cell.angle_beta   90.00
_cell.angle_gamma   90.00
#
_symmetry.space_group_name_H-M   'P 1'
#
loop_
_entity.id
_entity.type
_entity.pdbx_description
1 polymer ?
#
loop_
_entity_poly.entity_id
_entity_poly.type
_entity_poly.pdbx_seq_one_letter_code
_entity_poly.pdbx_strand_id
1 'polypeptide(L)'
;MTGIEEVSLGYKILDLGWQISRAVGNSVYDRFSASGYKFVSSLTTLEFEIQDGMQTAHFVQDRVVKILKDDTSMPHFSYGTSGRDTIDQLLIDNQDTQWREVEKDGSARVIAARDEVRYGKGTTLRCIFRAHSENGYPEREESQSMGIRATVDNTTIFVIFPIEKPPVTARAVYRKVNDTGIWRDVKTGTGELRYFTRGRRAYVLEAKSPKMGNEYRIQWTW
;
A
#
# COMPACT_ATOMS: atom_id res chain seq x y z
N MET A 1 -6.81 22.25 16.35
CA MET A 1 -7.63 22.46 15.12
C MET A 1 -6.72 22.19 13.92
N THR A 2 -6.29 20.94 13.77
CA THR A 2 -5.06 20.57 13.03
C THR A 2 -5.29 19.46 12.00
N GLY A 3 -6.15 18.47 12.29
CA GLY A 3 -6.41 17.34 11.38
C GLY A 3 -7.01 17.72 10.01
N ILE A 4 -7.58 18.92 9.84
CA ILE A 4 -8.08 19.39 8.53
C ILE A 4 -6.92 19.82 7.60
N GLU A 5 -5.81 20.31 8.15
CA GLU A 5 -4.65 20.74 7.35
C GLU A 5 -3.72 19.58 6.98
N GLU A 6 -3.73 18.46 7.70
CA GLU A 6 -3.02 17.23 7.26
C GLU A 6 -3.81 16.43 6.23
N VAL A 7 -5.14 16.46 6.28
CA VAL A 7 -5.96 16.11 5.12
C VAL A 7 -5.62 16.98 3.90
N SER A 8 -5.08 18.20 4.07
CA SER A 8 -4.55 19.01 2.96
C SER A 8 -3.27 18.44 2.32
N LEU A 9 -2.49 17.59 3.00
CA LEU A 9 -1.37 16.88 2.37
C LEU A 9 -1.88 15.71 1.52
N GLY A 10 -2.89 14.98 2.01
CA GLY A 10 -3.65 14.01 1.22
C GLY A 10 -4.36 14.67 0.02
N TYR A 11 -4.85 15.89 0.18
CA TYR A 11 -5.41 16.71 -0.92
C TYR A 11 -4.33 17.22 -1.88
N LYS A 12 -3.11 17.53 -1.43
CA LYS A 12 -1.97 17.80 -2.32
C LYS A 12 -1.53 16.55 -3.07
N ILE A 13 -1.70 15.35 -2.50
CA ILE A 13 -1.54 14.07 -3.20
C ILE A 13 -2.69 13.82 -4.21
N LEU A 14 -3.91 14.31 -3.95
CA LEU A 14 -5.03 14.30 -4.92
C LEU A 14 -4.84 15.31 -6.06
N ASP A 15 -4.34 16.51 -5.77
CA ASP A 15 -4.05 17.57 -6.75
C ASP A 15 -2.83 17.22 -7.61
N LEU A 16 -1.77 16.68 -6.99
CA LEU A 16 -0.72 15.97 -7.71
C LEU A 16 -1.27 14.75 -8.45
N GLY A 17 -2.30 14.08 -7.96
CA GLY A 17 -2.98 12.98 -8.64
C GLY A 17 -3.62 13.34 -9.98
N TRP A 18 -3.94 14.62 -10.21
CA TRP A 18 -4.40 15.11 -11.52
C TRP A 18 -3.24 15.34 -12.51
N GLN A 19 -2.04 15.67 -12.01
CA GLN A 19 -0.84 15.84 -12.84
C GLN A 19 -0.03 14.54 -13.01
N ILE A 20 -0.09 13.63 -12.04
CA ILE A 20 0.62 12.34 -12.01
C ILE A 20 -0.28 11.26 -12.60
N SER A 21 -0.44 11.32 -13.93
CA SER A 21 -0.91 10.18 -14.72
C SER A 21 0.17 9.08 -14.79
N ARG A 22 0.45 8.36 -13.68
CA ARG A 22 1.24 7.10 -13.55
C ARG A 22 1.42 6.66 -12.07
N ALA A 23 1.74 5.38 -11.86
CA ALA A 23 2.48 4.82 -10.69
C ALA A 23 1.77 4.67 -9.33
N VAL A 24 1.32 3.44 -9.05
CA VAL A 24 0.27 3.13 -8.04
C VAL A 24 0.28 1.55 -7.92
N GLY A 25 0.54 0.80 -6.80
CA GLY A 25 0.33 -0.71 -6.78
C GLY A 25 0.34 -1.61 -5.47
N ASN A 26 -0.13 -2.89 -5.58
CA ASN A 26 -0.90 -3.73 -4.59
C ASN A 26 -0.24 -4.70 -3.57
N SER A 27 -1.04 -5.04 -2.54
CA SER A 27 -1.14 -6.42 -1.96
C SER A 27 -2.59 -6.97 -1.99
N VAL A 28 -2.84 -8.05 -2.74
CA VAL A 28 -4.17 -8.63 -3.04
C VAL A 28 -4.08 -10.15 -3.10
N TYR A 29 -5.14 -10.90 -2.77
CA TYR A 29 -5.09 -12.37 -2.67
C TYR A 29 -5.67 -13.10 -3.89
N ASP A 30 -4.89 -14.01 -4.49
CA ASP A 30 -5.24 -15.40 -4.89
C ASP A 30 -4.03 -16.05 -5.59
N ARG A 31 -3.94 -17.37 -5.60
CA ARG A 31 -2.75 -18.14 -6.00
C ARG A 31 -2.87 -18.83 -7.37
N PHE A 32 -4.07 -18.89 -7.97
CA PHE A 32 -4.30 -19.59 -9.25
C PHE A 32 -5.25 -18.88 -10.24
N SER A 33 -5.90 -17.78 -9.87
CA SER A 33 -6.84 -17.11 -10.78
C SER A 33 -6.18 -16.39 -11.95
N ALA A 34 -6.69 -16.66 -13.16
CA ALA A 34 -6.70 -15.65 -14.23
C ALA A 34 -7.63 -14.51 -13.79
N SER A 35 -7.09 -13.58 -12.99
CA SER A 35 -7.85 -12.63 -12.18
C SER A 35 -8.95 -11.93 -12.98
N GLY A 36 -10.17 -11.88 -12.41
CA GLY A 36 -11.32 -11.23 -13.04
C GLY A 36 -11.14 -9.73 -13.26
N TYR A 37 -10.12 -9.15 -12.64
CA TYR A 37 -9.66 -7.77 -12.77
C TYR A 37 -8.18 -7.72 -13.17
N LYS A 38 -7.74 -6.56 -13.63
CA LYS A 38 -6.35 -6.10 -13.51
C LYS A 38 -6.29 -4.82 -12.71
N PHE A 39 -5.12 -4.50 -12.21
CA PHE A 39 -4.84 -3.18 -11.69
C PHE A 39 -4.23 -2.34 -12.78
N VAL A 40 -4.93 -1.26 -13.12
CA VAL A 40 -4.25 -0.10 -13.71
C VAL A 40 -3.27 0.45 -12.66
N SER A 41 -3.64 0.34 -11.37
CA SER A 41 -3.07 1.15 -10.30
C SER A 41 -3.47 0.66 -8.85
N SER A 42 -2.64 0.89 -7.79
CA SER A 42 -2.86 0.61 -6.32
C SER A 42 -1.87 1.24 -5.29
N LEU A 43 -1.55 2.54 -5.28
CA LEU A 43 -0.53 3.20 -4.42
C LEU A 43 -0.63 2.75 -2.96
N THR A 44 0.49 2.28 -2.40
CA THR A 44 0.61 1.98 -0.96
C THR A 44 1.50 3.03 -0.28
N THR A 45 0.95 3.74 0.70
CA THR A 45 1.68 4.69 1.55
C THR A 45 1.67 4.18 2.99
N LEU A 46 2.85 4.09 3.59
CA LEU A 46 3.07 3.96 5.03
C LEU A 46 3.70 5.27 5.51
N GLU A 47 3.08 5.89 6.51
CA GLU A 47 3.50 7.17 7.07
C GLU A 47 3.64 7.07 8.59
N PHE A 48 4.79 7.47 9.12
CA PHE A 48 5.10 7.40 10.55
C PHE A 48 5.05 8.79 11.20
N GLU A 49 4.25 8.91 12.25
CA GLU A 49 4.20 10.04 13.15
C GLU A 49 4.67 9.62 14.55
N ILE A 50 5.27 10.56 15.30
CA ILE A 50 5.59 10.37 16.71
C ILE A 50 4.93 11.53 17.47
N GLN A 51 3.93 11.20 18.28
CA GLN A 51 3.22 12.16 19.12
C GLN A 51 3.30 11.70 20.58
N ASP A 52 3.73 12.58 21.49
CA ASP A 52 3.80 12.33 22.94
C ASP A 52 4.55 11.04 23.34
N GLY A 53 5.53 10.63 22.51
CA GLY A 53 6.32 9.41 22.68
C GLY A 53 5.71 8.13 22.09
N MET A 54 4.48 8.19 21.57
CA MET A 54 3.83 7.09 20.85
C MET A 54 4.13 7.17 19.35
N GLN A 55 4.51 6.05 18.74
CA GLN A 55 4.69 5.94 17.28
C GLN A 55 3.37 5.50 16.65
N THR A 56 2.79 6.32 15.78
CA THR A 56 1.60 5.98 14.99
C THR A 56 2.03 5.72 13.54
N ALA A 57 1.62 4.57 13.00
CA ALA A 57 1.84 4.20 11.61
C ALA A 57 0.51 4.33 10.85
N HIS A 58 0.42 5.22 9.86
CA HIS A 58 -0.74 5.40 9.00
C HIS A 58 -0.55 4.66 7.67
N PHE A 59 -1.60 3.98 7.21
CA PHE A 59 -1.62 3.20 5.99
C PHE A 59 -2.69 3.72 5.05
N VAL A 60 -2.32 3.94 3.80
CA VAL A 60 -3.25 4.22 2.71
C VAL A 60 -2.96 3.30 1.54
N GLN A 61 -4.00 2.66 1.00
CA GLN A 61 -3.93 1.89 -0.24
C GLN A 61 -5.00 2.38 -1.22
N ASP A 62 -4.59 3.13 -2.26
CA ASP A 62 -5.48 3.74 -3.25
C ASP A 62 -5.33 3.07 -4.62
N ARG A 63 -6.41 2.47 -5.14
CA ARG A 63 -6.37 1.51 -6.26
C ARG A 63 -7.33 1.84 -7.38
N VAL A 64 -6.84 1.87 -8.62
CA VAL A 64 -7.67 1.85 -9.83
C VAL A 64 -7.69 0.44 -10.42
N VAL A 65 -8.84 -0.20 -10.25
CA VAL A 65 -9.12 -1.58 -10.66
C VAL A 65 -9.91 -1.56 -11.95
N LYS A 66 -9.48 -2.30 -12.98
CA LYS A 66 -10.24 -2.52 -14.20
C LYS A 66 -10.73 -3.96 -14.26
N ILE A 67 -12.04 -4.13 -14.33
CA ILE A 67 -12.70 -5.42 -14.43
C ILE A 67 -12.56 -5.96 -15.86
N LEU A 68 -12.14 -7.22 -15.98
CA LEU A 68 -11.83 -7.94 -17.23
C LEU A 68 -12.85 -9.04 -17.56
N LYS A 69 -13.59 -9.52 -16.56
CA LYS A 69 -14.63 -10.55 -16.66
C LYS A 69 -15.88 -10.09 -15.90
N ASP A 70 -17.04 -10.48 -16.39
CA ASP A 70 -18.30 -10.31 -15.64
C ASP A 70 -18.29 -11.15 -14.35
N ASP A 71 -19.18 -10.81 -13.42
CA ASP A 71 -19.31 -11.43 -12.08
C ASP A 71 -18.03 -11.38 -11.20
N THR A 72 -17.16 -10.41 -11.47
CA THR A 72 -15.93 -10.22 -10.70
C THR A 72 -16.22 -9.48 -9.39
N SER A 73 -15.83 -10.06 -8.26
CA SER A 73 -15.81 -9.38 -6.96
C SER A 73 -14.59 -8.50 -6.77
N MET A 74 -14.67 -7.61 -5.78
CA MET A 74 -13.59 -6.68 -5.47
C MET A 74 -12.33 -7.37 -4.91
N PRO A 75 -11.13 -6.96 -5.35
CA PRO A 75 -9.88 -7.41 -4.74
C PRO A 75 -9.79 -7.05 -3.26
N HIS A 76 -9.31 -8.01 -2.45
CA HIS A 76 -9.02 -7.78 -1.04
C HIS A 76 -7.85 -6.81 -0.83
N PHE A 77 -7.87 -6.12 0.29
CA PHE A 77 -6.75 -5.33 0.81
C PHE A 77 -6.01 -6.17 1.85
N SER A 78 -4.69 -6.01 1.98
CA SER A 78 -3.97 -6.59 3.11
C SER A 78 -3.12 -5.54 3.80
N TYR A 79 -3.17 -5.53 5.13
CA TYR A 79 -2.48 -4.58 6.00
C TYR A 79 -2.18 -5.28 7.32
N GLY A 80 -1.50 -4.62 8.24
CA GLY A 80 -1.31 -5.12 9.60
C GLY A 80 0.15 -5.06 10.04
N THR A 81 0.30 -4.95 11.35
CA THR A 81 1.56 -4.73 12.02
C THR A 81 1.64 -5.61 13.28
N SER A 82 2.71 -5.46 14.08
CA SER A 82 2.79 -5.97 15.45
C SER A 82 2.11 -5.07 16.50
N GLY A 83 1.60 -3.91 16.10
CA GLY A 83 0.91 -2.94 16.97
C GLY A 83 -0.59 -3.15 17.09
N ARG A 84 -1.30 -2.15 17.63
CA ARG A 84 -2.77 -2.13 17.65
C ARG A 84 -3.29 -1.45 16.39
N ASP A 85 -3.66 -2.25 15.39
CA ASP A 85 -4.25 -1.72 14.16
C ASP A 85 -5.75 -1.38 14.31
N THR A 86 -6.14 -0.23 13.75
CA THR A 86 -7.50 0.29 13.58
C THR A 86 -7.76 0.56 12.10
N ILE A 87 -8.94 0.22 11.59
CA ILE A 87 -9.36 0.58 10.22
C ILE A 87 -10.17 1.87 10.29
N ASP A 88 -9.71 2.89 9.56
CA ASP A 88 -10.36 4.19 9.49
C ASP A 88 -11.49 4.20 8.44
N GLN A 89 -11.22 3.64 7.26
CA GLN A 89 -12.14 3.75 6.13
C GLN A 89 -11.87 2.72 5.02
N LEU A 90 -12.94 2.31 4.33
CA LEU A 90 -12.86 1.64 3.03
C LEU A 90 -13.79 2.37 2.05
N LEU A 91 -13.22 3.06 1.07
CA LEU A 91 -13.97 3.70 -0.01
C LEU A 91 -13.95 2.83 -1.26
N ILE A 92 -15.09 2.69 -1.92
CA ILE A 92 -15.21 2.14 -3.29
C ILE A 92 -16.00 3.15 -4.12
N ASP A 93 -15.38 3.64 -5.19
CA ASP A 93 -15.86 4.75 -6.02
C ASP A 93 -16.28 6.00 -5.21
N ASN A 94 -15.47 6.33 -4.21
CA ASN A 94 -15.68 7.39 -3.22
C ASN A 94 -16.89 7.18 -2.27
N GLN A 95 -17.54 6.01 -2.29
CA GLN A 95 -18.59 5.64 -1.33
C GLN A 95 -18.02 4.85 -0.15
N ASP A 96 -18.37 5.25 1.07
CA ASP A 96 -17.95 4.54 2.28
C ASP A 96 -18.62 3.17 2.35
N THR A 97 -17.79 2.14 2.48
CA THR A 97 -18.15 0.74 2.28
C THR A 97 -17.86 -0.06 3.53
N GLN A 98 -18.88 -0.72 4.09
CA GLN A 98 -18.68 -1.61 5.23
C GLN A 98 -17.72 -2.74 4.86
N TRP A 99 -16.87 -3.13 5.81
CA TRP A 99 -15.83 -4.13 5.60
C TRP A 99 -15.96 -5.34 6.54
N ARG A 100 -15.22 -6.40 6.20
CA ARG A 100 -15.02 -7.62 7.00
C ARG A 100 -13.56 -8.07 6.93
N GLU A 101 -13.05 -8.63 8.03
CA GLU A 101 -11.79 -9.38 8.03
C GLU A 101 -12.06 -10.77 7.41
N VAL A 102 -11.21 -11.19 6.47
CA VAL A 102 -11.36 -12.42 5.68
C VAL A 102 -10.36 -13.49 6.11
N GLU A 103 -9.16 -13.07 6.47
CA GLU A 103 -8.05 -13.93 6.88
C GLU A 103 -7.14 -13.15 7.83
N LYS A 104 -6.56 -13.87 8.79
CA LYS A 104 -5.52 -13.39 9.70
C LYS A 104 -4.42 -14.43 9.77
N ASP A 105 -3.27 -14.13 9.14
CA ASP A 105 -2.06 -14.96 9.20
C ASP A 105 -0.94 -14.15 9.87
N GLY A 106 -0.62 -14.51 11.11
CA GLY A 106 0.34 -13.79 11.93
C GLY A 106 -0.02 -12.31 12.10
N SER A 107 0.85 -11.42 11.60
CA SER A 107 0.69 -9.96 11.59
C SER A 107 -0.03 -9.41 10.35
N ALA A 108 -0.33 -10.24 9.34
CA ALA A 108 -1.05 -9.82 8.15
C ALA A 108 -2.55 -10.10 8.27
N ARG A 109 -3.35 -9.05 8.11
CA ARG A 109 -4.82 -9.09 8.05
C ARG A 109 -5.28 -8.86 6.61
N VAL A 110 -6.32 -9.56 6.19
CA VAL A 110 -6.94 -9.41 4.87
C VAL A 110 -8.35 -8.85 5.04
N ILE A 111 -8.62 -7.73 4.38
CA ILE A 111 -9.90 -7.00 4.45
C ILE A 111 -10.60 -7.03 3.10
N ALA A 112 -11.91 -7.27 3.12
CA ALA A 112 -12.78 -7.13 1.96
C ALA A 112 -14.00 -6.26 2.30
N ALA A 113 -14.71 -5.82 1.25
CA ALA A 113 -16.08 -5.33 1.42
C ALA A 113 -16.94 -6.40 2.11
N ARG A 114 -17.81 -5.97 3.01
CA ARG A 114 -18.73 -6.83 3.75
C ARG A 114 -19.74 -7.46 2.80
N ASP A 115 -20.38 -6.60 2.02
CA ASP A 115 -21.37 -6.96 1.01
C ASP A 115 -20.65 -7.02 -0.34
N GLU A 116 -20.47 -8.24 -0.86
CA GLU A 116 -19.74 -8.46 -2.12
C GLU A 116 -20.56 -8.03 -3.34
N VAL A 117 -20.36 -6.80 -3.78
CA VAL A 117 -20.82 -6.34 -5.10
C VAL A 117 -20.06 -7.06 -6.21
N ARG A 118 -20.81 -7.53 -7.21
CA ARG A 118 -20.31 -8.19 -8.42
C ARG A 118 -20.34 -7.22 -9.58
N TYR A 119 -19.22 -7.09 -10.29
CA TYR A 119 -19.03 -6.07 -11.32
C TYR A 119 -18.94 -6.68 -12.72
N GLY A 120 -19.49 -5.95 -13.70
CA GLY A 120 -19.43 -6.28 -15.11
C GLY A 120 -18.06 -6.03 -15.74
N LYS A 121 -17.78 -6.70 -16.85
CA LYS A 121 -16.58 -6.51 -17.65
C LYS A 121 -16.48 -5.08 -18.16
N GLY A 122 -15.28 -4.49 -18.07
CA GLY A 122 -15.00 -3.14 -18.53
C GLY A 122 -15.18 -2.06 -17.47
N THR A 123 -15.92 -2.34 -16.38
CA THR A 123 -16.02 -1.43 -15.22
C THR A 123 -14.64 -1.06 -14.71
N THR A 124 -14.47 0.21 -14.33
CA THR A 124 -13.25 0.72 -13.68
C THR A 124 -13.64 1.43 -12.40
N LEU A 125 -12.95 1.11 -11.31
CA LEU A 125 -13.29 1.55 -9.95
C LEU A 125 -12.05 2.13 -9.26
N ARG A 126 -12.22 3.22 -8.50
CA ARG A 126 -11.21 3.69 -7.54
C ARG A 126 -11.55 3.19 -6.14
N CYS A 127 -10.58 2.65 -5.41
CA CYS A 127 -10.81 1.97 -4.15
C CYS A 127 -9.73 2.36 -3.15
N ILE A 128 -10.11 2.95 -2.02
CA ILE A 128 -9.18 3.53 -1.05
C ILE A 128 -9.39 2.87 0.31
N PHE A 129 -8.39 2.16 0.81
CA PHE A 129 -8.37 1.64 2.17
C PHE A 129 -7.47 2.52 3.05
N ARG A 130 -7.94 2.85 4.25
CA ARG A 130 -7.24 3.65 5.25
C ARG A 130 -7.27 2.95 6.61
N ALA A 131 -6.11 2.89 7.25
CA ALA A 131 -5.94 2.34 8.58
C ALA A 131 -4.79 3.06 9.31
N HIS A 132 -4.72 2.89 10.62
CA HIS A 132 -3.55 3.26 11.41
C HIS A 132 -3.20 2.17 12.42
N SER A 133 -2.00 2.21 12.97
CA SER A 133 -1.59 1.34 14.08
C SER A 133 -0.83 2.12 15.13
N GLU A 134 -1.30 2.03 16.37
CA GLU A 134 -0.57 2.47 17.57
C GLU A 134 0.59 1.50 17.83
N ASN A 135 1.81 2.03 17.95
CA ASN A 135 3.06 1.27 18.10
C ASN A 135 3.30 0.22 17.01
N GLY A 136 2.77 0.45 15.80
CA GLY A 136 3.09 -0.36 14.62
C GLY A 136 4.55 -0.14 14.19
N TYR A 137 5.23 -1.22 13.80
CA TYR A 137 6.67 -1.29 13.48
C TYR A 137 7.63 -0.88 14.64
N PRO A 138 7.56 -1.55 15.81
CA PRO A 138 8.39 -1.26 16.96
C PRO A 138 9.79 -1.89 16.92
N GLU A 139 10.01 -2.89 16.05
CA GLU A 139 11.29 -3.63 16.01
C GLU A 139 12.42 -2.77 15.47
N ARG A 140 13.67 -3.14 15.77
CA ARG A 140 14.85 -2.41 15.29
C ARG A 140 15.00 -2.45 13.76
N GLU A 141 14.68 -3.60 13.16
CA GLU A 141 14.71 -3.83 11.71
C GLU A 141 13.30 -4.15 11.25
N GLU A 142 12.81 -3.36 10.30
CA GLU A 142 11.39 -3.36 9.92
C GLU A 142 11.23 -3.35 8.40
N SER A 143 10.06 -3.77 7.92
CA SER A 143 9.83 -3.76 6.48
C SER A 143 8.37 -3.72 6.04
N GLN A 144 8.11 -2.95 4.97
CA GLN A 144 6.85 -2.92 4.26
C GLN A 144 6.96 -3.76 2.99
N SER A 145 6.18 -4.84 2.92
CA SER A 145 6.15 -5.77 1.78
C SER A 145 4.95 -5.56 0.87
N MET A 146 5.10 -5.96 -0.38
CA MET A 146 4.12 -5.81 -1.44
C MET A 146 4.21 -6.99 -2.42
N GLY A 147 3.22 -7.88 -2.39
CA GLY A 147 3.14 -9.06 -3.25
C GLY A 147 2.35 -8.80 -4.52
N ILE A 148 2.98 -8.97 -5.69
CA ILE A 148 2.30 -8.87 -6.99
C ILE A 148 1.54 -10.17 -7.24
N ARG A 149 0.22 -10.17 -7.06
CA ARG A 149 -0.62 -11.37 -7.18
C ARG A 149 -1.58 -11.36 -8.37
N ALA A 150 -1.77 -10.20 -9.00
CA ALA A 150 -2.52 -10.03 -10.24
C ALA A 150 -1.72 -9.15 -11.20
N THR A 151 -2.13 -9.10 -12.47
CA THR A 151 -1.55 -8.17 -13.45
C THR A 151 -1.71 -6.73 -12.98
N VAL A 152 -0.61 -6.00 -12.92
CA VAL A 152 -0.54 -4.61 -12.48
C VAL A 152 0.33 -3.82 -13.46
N ASP A 153 -0.18 -2.72 -14.03
CA ASP A 153 0.54 -1.98 -15.07
C ASP A 153 1.74 -1.20 -14.48
N ASN A 154 1.62 -0.69 -13.26
CA ASN A 154 2.70 -0.08 -12.47
C ASN A 154 2.50 -0.43 -11.00
N THR A 155 3.50 -0.21 -10.14
CA THR A 155 3.33 -0.31 -8.69
C THR A 155 4.22 0.66 -7.94
N THR A 156 3.77 1.16 -6.79
CA THR A 156 4.52 2.10 -5.95
C THR A 156 4.25 1.90 -4.46
N ILE A 157 5.33 1.82 -3.67
CA ILE A 157 5.32 1.93 -2.20
C ILE A 157 6.02 3.23 -1.79
N PHE A 158 5.42 3.96 -0.85
CA PHE A 158 6.10 5.02 -0.09
C PHE A 158 6.19 4.59 1.38
N VAL A 159 7.37 4.77 1.99
CA VAL A 159 7.53 4.77 3.45
C VAL A 159 8.03 6.14 3.87
N ILE A 160 7.20 6.93 4.55
CA ILE A 160 7.47 8.29 5.00
C ILE A 160 7.84 8.23 6.49
N PHE A 161 9.03 8.68 6.83
CA PHE A 161 9.59 8.61 8.17
C PHE A 161 9.30 9.90 8.99
N PRO A 162 9.31 9.83 10.33
CA PRO A 162 9.21 11.03 11.17
C PRO A 162 10.54 11.81 11.11
N ILE A 163 10.51 13.10 11.47
CA ILE A 163 11.71 13.95 11.47
C ILE A 163 12.59 13.59 12.67
N GLU A 164 11.93 13.23 13.77
CA GLU A 164 12.43 12.99 15.12
C GLU A 164 13.18 11.65 15.21
N LYS A 165 12.83 10.70 14.35
CA LYS A 165 13.39 9.33 14.30
C LYS A 165 13.58 8.89 12.83
N PRO A 166 14.50 9.53 12.08
CA PRO A 166 14.78 9.14 10.71
C PRO A 166 15.52 7.80 10.69
N PRO A 167 15.33 6.95 9.65
CA PRO A 167 15.98 5.65 9.60
C PRO A 167 17.49 5.78 9.40
N VAL A 168 18.25 4.94 10.10
CA VAL A 168 19.70 4.78 9.90
C VAL A 168 20.00 4.18 8.52
N THR A 169 19.20 3.19 8.09
CA THR A 169 19.27 2.64 6.74
C THR A 169 17.87 2.43 6.17
N ALA A 170 17.73 2.58 4.86
CA ALA A 170 16.53 2.19 4.12
C ALA A 170 16.94 1.65 2.74
N ARG A 171 16.38 0.51 2.32
CA ARG A 171 16.67 -0.13 1.03
C ARG A 171 15.45 -0.77 0.39
N ALA A 172 15.43 -0.74 -0.93
CA ALA A 172 14.48 -1.48 -1.77
C ALA A 172 15.06 -2.85 -2.17
N VAL A 173 14.37 -3.92 -1.82
CA VAL A 173 14.67 -5.28 -2.25
C VAL A 173 13.47 -5.92 -2.95
N TYR A 174 13.74 -6.87 -3.85
CA TYR A 174 12.72 -7.67 -4.50
C TYR A 174 13.11 -9.15 -4.55
N ARG A 175 12.07 -9.98 -4.64
CA ARG A 175 12.12 -11.43 -4.76
C ARG A 175 11.29 -11.83 -5.98
N LYS A 176 11.80 -12.72 -6.83
CA LYS A 176 11.03 -13.17 -8.00
C LYS A 176 10.03 -14.24 -7.59
N VAL A 177 9.00 -14.42 -8.42
CA VAL A 177 8.18 -15.63 -8.38
C VAL A 177 9.06 -16.89 -8.33
N ASN A 178 8.72 -17.81 -7.45
CA ASN A 178 9.40 -19.08 -7.16
C ASN A 178 10.80 -19.00 -6.50
N ASP A 179 11.36 -17.82 -6.22
CA ASP A 179 12.58 -17.73 -5.40
C ASP A 179 12.24 -17.84 -3.91
N THR A 180 12.61 -18.94 -3.26
CA THR A 180 12.58 -19.06 -1.80
C THR A 180 13.84 -18.45 -1.18
N GLY A 181 13.69 -17.53 -0.23
CA GLY A 181 14.78 -16.91 0.53
C GLY A 181 15.64 -15.84 -0.19
N ILE A 182 15.74 -15.84 -1.53
CA ILE A 182 16.65 -14.94 -2.25
C ILE A 182 16.03 -13.55 -2.49
N TRP A 183 16.38 -12.60 -1.62
CA TRP A 183 16.16 -11.16 -1.84
C TRP A 183 17.31 -10.56 -2.65
N ARG A 184 16.99 -9.61 -3.53
CA ARG A 184 17.96 -8.88 -4.36
C ARG A 184 17.67 -7.40 -4.32
N ASP A 185 18.70 -6.57 -4.32
CA ASP A 185 18.51 -5.12 -4.40
C ASP A 185 17.84 -4.74 -5.72
N VAL A 186 16.92 -3.78 -5.64
CA VAL A 186 16.31 -3.18 -6.82
C VAL A 186 17.34 -2.23 -7.45
N LYS A 187 17.67 -2.42 -8.73
CA LYS A 187 18.66 -1.56 -9.41
C LYS A 187 18.16 -0.12 -9.50
N THR A 188 19.07 0.82 -9.28
CA THR A 188 18.87 2.25 -9.00
C THR A 188 17.88 2.97 -9.94
N GLY A 189 17.19 4.00 -9.40
CA GLY A 189 16.14 4.77 -10.08
C GLY A 189 14.70 4.31 -9.77
N THR A 190 14.55 3.35 -8.85
CA THR A 190 13.27 2.74 -8.42
C THR A 190 13.25 2.47 -6.91
N GLY A 191 14.07 3.23 -6.16
CA GLY A 191 14.40 3.04 -4.75
C GLY A 191 15.16 4.27 -4.27
N GLU A 192 14.46 5.39 -4.08
CA GLU A 192 15.07 6.70 -3.83
C GLU A 192 14.60 7.30 -2.50
N LEU A 193 15.54 7.88 -1.76
CA LEU A 193 15.24 8.74 -0.61
C LEU A 193 14.88 10.13 -1.15
N ARG A 194 13.61 10.53 -1.03
CA ARG A 194 13.10 11.83 -1.44
C ARG A 194 12.75 12.67 -0.20
N TYR A 195 13.03 13.96 -0.26
CA TYR A 195 12.68 14.93 0.78
C TYR A 195 11.32 15.55 0.46
N PHE A 196 10.43 15.57 1.45
CA PHE A 196 9.07 16.10 1.34
C PHE A 196 8.89 17.40 2.13
N THR A 197 7.73 18.03 1.97
CA THR A 197 7.29 19.16 2.79
C THR A 197 7.44 18.86 4.28
N ARG A 198 7.79 19.90 5.06
CA ARG A 198 8.21 19.80 6.48
C ARG A 198 9.55 19.05 6.72
N GLY A 199 10.31 18.71 5.68
CA GLY A 199 11.67 18.14 5.82
C GLY A 199 11.71 16.63 6.09
N ARG A 200 10.54 15.96 6.05
CA ARG A 200 10.45 14.50 6.21
C ARG A 200 11.10 13.77 5.05
N ARG A 201 11.69 12.63 5.37
CA ARG A 201 12.30 11.72 4.40
C ARG A 201 11.29 10.65 4.05
N ALA A 202 11.14 10.33 2.76
CA ALA A 202 10.44 9.14 2.34
C ALA A 202 11.31 8.28 1.43
N TYR A 203 11.20 6.96 1.58
CA TYR A 203 11.79 6.02 0.65
C TYR A 203 10.72 5.58 -0.34
N VAL A 204 11.00 5.71 -1.64
CA VAL A 204 10.04 5.44 -2.71
C VAL A 204 10.51 4.25 -3.54
N LEU A 205 9.70 3.20 -3.60
CA LEU A 205 9.89 2.06 -4.49
C LEU A 205 8.86 2.09 -5.61
N GLU A 206 9.30 2.16 -6.85
CA GLU A 206 8.46 2.10 -8.06
C GLU A 206 8.82 0.85 -8.89
N ALA A 207 7.85 0.08 -9.38
CA ALA A 207 8.13 -0.96 -10.38
C ALA A 207 7.10 -0.93 -11.52
N LYS A 208 7.58 -0.95 -12.77
CA LYS A 208 6.74 -0.85 -13.97
C LYS A 208 6.51 -2.25 -14.55
N SER A 209 5.25 -2.59 -14.82
CA SER A 209 4.81 -3.92 -15.28
C SER A 209 5.50 -5.10 -14.55
N PRO A 210 5.53 -5.12 -13.21
CA PRO A 210 6.23 -6.18 -12.47
C PRO A 210 5.59 -7.54 -12.72
N LYS A 211 6.40 -8.60 -12.70
CA LYS A 211 5.88 -9.96 -12.95
C LYS A 211 5.01 -10.43 -11.80
N MET A 212 3.88 -11.05 -12.14
CA MET A 212 3.02 -11.75 -11.18
C MET A 212 3.82 -12.82 -10.43
N GLY A 213 3.58 -12.91 -9.12
CA GLY A 213 4.30 -13.73 -8.16
C GLY A 213 5.59 -13.10 -7.58
N ASN A 214 6.06 -11.96 -8.11
CA ASN A 214 7.14 -11.22 -7.46
C ASN A 214 6.68 -10.60 -6.13
N GLU A 215 7.61 -10.39 -5.22
CA GLU A 215 7.42 -9.58 -4.01
C GLU A 215 8.45 -8.45 -3.98
N TYR A 216 8.02 -7.25 -3.61
CA TYR A 216 8.86 -6.07 -3.41
C TYR A 216 8.76 -5.64 -1.96
N ARG A 217 9.83 -5.07 -1.42
CA ARG A 217 9.89 -4.69 -0.01
C ARG A 217 10.79 -3.47 0.17
N ILE A 218 10.31 -2.49 0.94
CA ILE A 218 11.19 -1.49 1.55
C ILE A 218 11.54 -2.03 2.94
N GLN A 219 12.84 -2.20 3.21
CA GLN A 219 13.38 -2.52 4.53
C GLN A 219 14.03 -1.27 5.11
N TRP A 220 13.92 -1.07 6.42
CA TRP A 220 14.64 -0.02 7.12
C TRP A 220 15.12 -0.47 8.48
N THR A 221 16.10 0.25 9.01
CA THR A 221 16.50 0.17 10.41
C THR A 221 16.30 1.54 11.03
N TRP A 222 15.67 1.58 12.21
CA TRP A 222 15.58 2.80 13.01
C TRP A 222 16.95 3.27 13.52
#